data_AF-A0A5P3XHZ4-F1
#
_entry.id   AF-A0A5P3XHZ4-F1
#
_cell.length_a   1.000
_cell.length_b   1.000
_cell.length_c   1.000
_cell.angle_alpha   90.00
_cell.angle_beta   90.00
_cell.angle_gamma   90.00
#
_symmetry.space_group_name_H-M   'P 1'
#
loop_
_entity.id
_entity.type
_entity.pdbx_description
1 polymer ?
#
loop_
_entity_poly.entity_id
_entity_poly.type
_entity_poly.pdbx_seq_one_letter_code
_entity_poly.pdbx_strand_id
1 'polypeptide(L)'
;MDLKNKNVLLVGLAKTGVSTIKKLNKLGANIIVNDIKPKEKLEGIIEEIDNLDNIEYVLGKHLENIENIDLTIVSPGVPLDLPFIEKIKSEGIKIIGEVELAYKLSKNPTFIGITGTNGKTTTTSLVGEMFKKANKDTYIVGNIGNPVIDTVDLTNENSYLVTELSSFQLESIEDFKPKVSTIINITEDHLNRHHTMENYINAKARVFKNQDKADFTILNYDDSIVRDLGKNSNGNVLYFSIKEEVKQGAYLDKNNNIVIKVDGKELVLMNKSELSLPGNHNLENAMSAILMAYVLNIDTDVIIDTLRTFKGVEHRLEFVTNKDGIMFVNDSKGTNPDSTIKAITSYEKPIVLIAGGYEKQSDFTEMIKYATKNVKALVLLGQTADKIATTAKEHGIDNISKVEDMEAAVKKAYEIAESGDVVLLSPACASWDMYPNFEARGLDFKENIYKL
;
A
#
# COMPACT_ATOMS: atom_id res chain seq x y z
N MET A 1 0.56 -14.62 24.62
CA MET A 1 1.78 -15.44 24.44
C MET A 1 2.79 -15.05 25.53
N ASP A 2 3.43 -15.99 26.22
CA ASP A 2 4.51 -15.69 27.18
C ASP A 2 5.87 -15.94 26.51
N LEU A 3 6.73 -14.92 26.53
CA LEU A 3 8.04 -14.92 25.88
C LEU A 3 9.19 -14.69 26.87
N LYS A 4 8.90 -14.65 28.17
CA LYS A 4 9.93 -14.40 29.18
C LYS A 4 10.93 -15.57 29.21
N ASN A 5 12.22 -15.24 29.15
CA ASN A 5 13.35 -16.18 29.10
C ASN A 5 13.32 -17.16 27.91
N LYS A 6 12.53 -16.87 26.87
CA LYS A 6 12.49 -17.67 25.64
C LYS A 6 13.57 -17.20 24.69
N ASN A 7 14.23 -18.14 24.02
CA ASN A 7 15.23 -17.85 23.00
C ASN A 7 14.51 -17.61 21.67
N VAL A 8 14.53 -16.36 21.22
CA VAL A 8 13.81 -15.91 20.03
C VAL A 8 14.82 -15.51 18.96
N LEU A 9 14.82 -16.26 17.85
CA LEU A 9 15.63 -15.94 16.68
C LEU A 9 14.85 -14.97 15.78
N LEU A 10 15.39 -13.78 15.56
CA LEU A 10 14.90 -12.82 14.58
C LEU A 10 15.76 -12.89 13.32
N VAL A 11 15.17 -13.28 12.18
CA VAL A 11 15.87 -13.36 10.88
C VAL A 11 15.52 -12.16 10.01
N GLY A 12 16.54 -11.37 9.68
CA GLY A 12 16.46 -10.14 8.91
C GLY A 12 16.21 -8.90 9.77
N LEU A 13 17.12 -7.95 9.70
CA LEU A 13 17.10 -6.68 10.43
C LEU A 13 16.77 -5.53 9.47
N ALA A 14 15.61 -4.93 9.68
CA ALA A 14 15.10 -3.76 8.97
C ALA A 14 14.21 -2.94 9.93
N LYS A 15 13.44 -1.96 9.42
CA LYS A 15 12.53 -1.12 10.22
C LYS A 15 11.60 -1.94 11.14
N THR A 16 10.96 -2.97 10.59
CA THR A 16 10.09 -3.89 11.35
C THR A 16 10.86 -4.73 12.37
N GLY A 17 12.11 -5.10 12.05
CA GLY A 17 12.99 -5.85 12.94
C GLY A 17 13.33 -5.08 14.22
N VAL A 18 13.67 -3.79 14.12
CA VAL A 18 13.94 -2.91 15.27
C VAL A 18 12.75 -2.87 16.24
N SER A 19 11.55 -2.65 15.68
CA SER A 19 10.31 -2.55 16.44
C SER A 19 9.99 -3.87 17.16
N THR A 20 10.23 -4.98 16.46
CA THR A 20 10.07 -6.34 17.02
C THR A 20 11.06 -6.59 18.15
N ILE A 21 12.34 -6.25 17.98
CA ILE A 21 13.39 -6.40 19.01
C ILE A 21 13.03 -5.61 20.27
N LYS A 22 12.66 -4.33 20.12
CA LYS A 22 12.23 -3.47 21.23
C LYS A 22 11.08 -4.12 22.02
N LYS A 23 10.10 -4.71 21.32
CA LYS A 23 8.99 -5.41 21.98
C LYS A 23 9.41 -6.70 22.68
N LEU A 24 10.22 -7.53 22.02
CA LEU A 24 10.74 -8.78 22.60
C LEU A 24 11.58 -8.53 23.86
N ASN A 25 12.42 -7.49 23.84
CA ASN A 25 13.25 -7.12 24.98
C ASN A 25 12.38 -6.71 26.17
N LYS A 26 11.33 -5.90 25.95
CA LYS A 26 10.34 -5.55 26.98
C LYS A 26 9.61 -6.76 27.56
N LEU A 27 9.45 -7.83 26.78
CA LEU A 27 8.86 -9.10 27.22
C LEU A 27 9.86 -10.02 27.94
N GLY A 28 11.14 -9.63 28.01
CA GLY A 28 12.20 -10.40 28.67
C GLY A 28 12.64 -11.63 27.89
N ALA A 29 12.53 -11.63 26.56
CA ALA A 29 13.08 -12.69 25.71
C ALA A 29 14.61 -12.57 25.57
N ASN A 30 15.28 -13.70 25.34
CA ASN A 30 16.67 -13.73 24.89
C ASN A 30 16.66 -13.67 23.37
N ILE A 31 17.22 -12.61 22.77
CA ILE A 31 17.06 -12.32 21.35
C ILE A 31 18.34 -12.68 20.61
N ILE A 32 18.20 -13.45 19.54
CA ILE A 32 19.29 -13.71 18.60
C ILE A 32 18.91 -13.05 17.28
N VAL A 33 19.67 -12.04 16.85
CA VAL A 33 19.46 -11.34 15.58
C VAL A 33 20.37 -11.95 14.53
N ASN A 34 19.77 -12.54 13.49
CA ASN A 34 20.51 -13.06 12.34
C ASN A 34 20.23 -12.24 11.07
N ASP A 35 21.27 -11.71 10.44
CA ASP A 35 21.16 -11.06 9.12
C ASP A 35 22.37 -11.44 8.24
N ILE A 36 22.11 -11.67 6.95
CA ILE A 36 23.16 -11.99 5.98
C ILE A 36 24.03 -10.78 5.64
N LYS A 37 23.53 -9.56 5.88
CA LYS A 37 24.29 -8.33 5.74
C LYS A 37 25.32 -8.24 6.86
N PRO A 38 26.55 -7.81 6.56
CA PRO A 38 27.55 -7.58 7.57
C PRO A 38 27.23 -6.30 8.35
N LYS A 39 27.88 -6.13 9.51
CA LYS A 39 27.56 -5.08 10.49
C LYS A 39 27.60 -3.67 9.88
N GLU A 40 28.53 -3.40 8.97
CA GLU A 40 28.76 -2.09 8.35
C GLU A 40 27.54 -1.62 7.53
N LYS A 41 26.71 -2.55 7.04
CA LYS A 41 25.47 -2.23 6.31
C LYS A 41 24.26 -2.04 7.23
N LEU A 42 24.43 -2.24 8.54
CA LEU A 42 23.37 -2.25 9.54
C LEU A 42 23.65 -1.28 10.71
N GLU A 43 24.78 -0.57 10.71
CA GLU A 43 25.22 0.29 11.84
C GLU A 43 24.11 1.22 12.33
N GLY A 44 23.53 2.03 11.46
CA GLY A 44 22.45 2.96 11.85
C GLY A 44 21.19 2.28 12.38
N ILE A 45 20.92 1.02 12.01
CA ILE A 45 19.77 0.25 12.54
C ILE A 45 20.11 -0.35 13.91
N ILE A 46 21.35 -0.81 14.10
CA ILE A 46 21.82 -1.38 15.36
C ILE A 46 21.96 -0.29 16.43
N GLU A 47 22.37 0.92 16.06
CA GLU A 47 22.42 2.08 16.96
C GLU A 47 21.06 2.37 17.63
N GLU A 48 19.93 2.09 16.97
CA GLU A 48 18.60 2.29 17.55
C GLU A 48 18.25 1.31 18.69
N ILE A 49 19.05 0.26 18.88
CA ILE A 49 18.81 -0.86 19.80
C ILE A 49 20.07 -1.28 20.58
N ASP A 50 21.12 -0.46 20.56
CA ASP A 50 22.41 -0.78 21.21
C ASP A 50 22.30 -0.83 22.75
N ASN A 51 21.32 -0.11 23.29
CA ASN A 51 21.07 0.08 24.71
C ASN A 51 20.18 -1.01 25.30
N LEU A 52 19.80 -2.01 24.50
CA LEU A 52 18.95 -3.11 24.92
C LEU A 52 19.81 -4.30 25.32
N ASP A 53 19.52 -4.86 26.50
CA ASP A 53 20.16 -6.06 27.01
C ASP A 53 19.64 -7.34 26.32
N ASN A 54 20.37 -8.45 26.50
CA ASN A 54 19.98 -9.79 26.05
C ASN A 54 19.80 -9.93 24.52
N ILE A 55 20.65 -9.26 23.75
CA ILE A 55 20.69 -9.38 22.29
C ILE A 55 22.05 -9.94 21.84
N GLU A 56 22.00 -11.07 21.15
CA GLU A 56 23.13 -11.64 20.41
C GLU A 56 22.99 -11.29 18.93
N TYR A 57 24.08 -10.86 18.29
CA TYR A 57 24.10 -10.52 16.87
C TYR A 57 24.95 -11.51 16.07
N VAL A 58 24.34 -12.15 15.08
CA VAL A 58 25.00 -13.00 14.09
C VAL A 58 24.81 -12.37 12.72
N LEU A 59 25.79 -11.57 12.31
CA LEU A 59 25.73 -10.73 11.10
C LEU A 59 26.74 -11.20 10.05
N GLY A 60 26.42 -10.98 8.77
CA GLY A 60 27.27 -11.37 7.64
C GLY A 60 27.26 -12.87 7.32
N LYS A 61 26.52 -13.68 8.08
CA LYS A 61 26.41 -15.12 7.91
C LYS A 61 25.12 -15.65 8.53
N HIS A 62 24.76 -16.89 8.19
CA HIS A 62 23.68 -17.60 8.88
C HIS A 62 24.14 -18.19 10.20
N LEU A 63 23.22 -18.29 11.16
CA LEU A 63 23.47 -18.96 12.42
C LEU A 63 23.74 -20.45 12.18
N GLU A 64 24.87 -20.94 12.70
CA GLU A 64 25.32 -22.31 12.46
C GLU A 64 24.55 -23.33 13.30
N ASN A 65 24.38 -23.04 14.60
CA ASN A 65 23.64 -23.87 15.54
C ASN A 65 22.30 -23.21 15.90
N ILE A 66 21.19 -23.91 15.63
CA ILE A 66 19.83 -23.46 15.92
C ILE A 66 19.21 -24.21 17.12
N GLU A 67 20.01 -25.04 17.81
CA GLU A 67 19.60 -25.70 19.05
C GLU A 67 19.16 -24.67 20.10
N ASN A 68 18.13 -25.02 20.88
CA ASN A 68 17.54 -24.20 21.94
C ASN A 68 16.79 -22.94 21.48
N ILE A 69 16.45 -22.79 20.19
CA ILE A 69 15.54 -21.73 19.75
C ILE A 69 14.09 -22.16 20.01
N ASP A 70 13.35 -21.35 20.77
CA ASP A 70 11.94 -21.60 21.07
C ASP A 70 11.00 -21.07 19.96
N LEU A 71 11.39 -19.98 19.30
CA LEU A 71 10.59 -19.29 18.28
C LEU A 71 11.50 -18.58 17.28
N THR A 72 11.15 -18.65 15.99
CA THR A 72 11.75 -17.83 14.95
C THR A 72 10.75 -16.78 14.45
N ILE A 73 11.18 -15.53 14.39
CA ILE A 73 10.45 -14.43 13.76
C ILE A 73 11.19 -14.02 12.49
N VAL A 74 10.49 -14.05 11.36
CA VAL A 74 11.06 -13.72 10.05
C VAL A 74 10.57 -12.36 9.59
N SER A 75 11.50 -11.51 9.18
CA SER A 75 11.17 -10.25 8.51
C SER A 75 10.53 -10.53 7.14
N PRO A 76 9.54 -9.74 6.69
CA PRO A 76 8.84 -9.99 5.42
C PRO A 76 9.75 -10.09 4.18
N GLY A 77 10.89 -9.40 4.19
CA GLY A 77 11.85 -9.44 3.09
C GLY A 77 12.66 -10.74 2.99
N VAL A 78 12.60 -11.61 4.01
CA VAL A 78 13.36 -12.87 4.06
C VAL A 78 12.56 -13.98 3.37
N PRO A 79 13.12 -14.63 2.32
CA PRO A 79 12.42 -15.73 1.68
C PRO A 79 12.25 -16.95 2.59
N LEU A 80 11.02 -17.48 2.66
CA LEU A 80 10.72 -18.62 3.53
C LEU A 80 11.24 -19.95 3.00
N ASP A 81 11.68 -19.99 1.75
CA ASP A 81 12.26 -21.13 1.03
C ASP A 81 13.80 -21.11 1.04
N LEU A 82 14.42 -20.17 1.77
CA LEU A 82 15.87 -20.18 1.96
C LEU A 82 16.31 -21.48 2.65
N PRO A 83 17.45 -22.08 2.27
CA PRO A 83 17.97 -23.28 2.93
C PRO A 83 18.09 -23.16 4.45
N PHE A 84 18.45 -21.96 4.94
CA PHE A 84 18.50 -21.69 6.38
C PHE A 84 17.12 -21.73 7.05
N ILE A 85 16.08 -21.19 6.40
CA ILE A 85 14.71 -21.22 6.91
C ILE A 85 14.15 -22.64 6.84
N GLU A 86 14.41 -23.38 5.78
CA GLU A 86 14.02 -24.79 5.66
C GLU A 86 14.70 -25.68 6.71
N LYS A 87 15.97 -25.41 7.05
CA LYS A 87 16.65 -26.05 8.18
C LYS A 87 15.88 -25.83 9.49
N ILE A 88 15.52 -24.58 9.80
CA ILE A 88 14.74 -24.24 11.00
C ILE A 88 13.40 -24.99 11.02
N LYS A 89 12.68 -25.02 9.89
CA LYS A 89 11.42 -25.78 9.78
C LYS A 89 11.62 -27.27 10.03
N SER A 90 12.70 -27.86 9.50
CA SER A 90 12.98 -29.29 9.63
C SER A 90 13.25 -29.74 11.07
N GLU A 91 13.71 -28.82 11.93
CA GLU A 91 13.89 -29.07 13.37
C GLU A 91 12.61 -28.82 14.19
N GLY A 92 11.48 -28.52 13.53
CA GLY A 92 10.19 -28.31 14.18
C GLY A 92 10.09 -26.97 14.92
N ILE A 93 11.04 -26.06 14.72
CA ILE A 93 11.02 -24.73 15.32
C ILE A 93 9.92 -23.91 14.64
N LYS A 94 9.06 -23.30 15.45
CA LYS A 94 7.96 -22.47 14.96
C LYS A 94 8.49 -21.20 14.29
N ILE A 95 8.00 -20.91 13.10
CA ILE A 95 8.36 -19.72 12.33
C ILE A 95 7.10 -18.86 12.12
N ILE A 96 7.14 -17.60 12.57
CA ILE A 96 6.06 -16.64 12.39
C ILE A 96 6.59 -15.29 11.90
N GLY A 97 5.70 -14.47 11.34
CA GLY A 97 6.01 -13.08 10.98
C GLY A 97 5.69 -12.09 12.09
N GLU A 98 6.06 -10.83 11.86
CA GLU A 98 5.73 -9.73 12.77
C GLU A 98 4.22 -9.51 12.94
N VAL A 99 3.43 -9.62 11.86
CA VAL A 99 1.96 -9.49 11.93
C VAL A 99 1.34 -10.54 12.86
N GLU A 100 1.82 -11.77 12.75
CA GLU A 100 1.36 -12.90 13.59
C GLU A 100 1.76 -12.70 15.05
N LEU A 101 3.00 -12.25 15.29
CA LEU A 101 3.47 -11.93 16.64
C LEU A 101 2.63 -10.81 17.26
N ALA A 102 2.40 -9.72 16.53
CA ALA A 102 1.59 -8.60 16.98
C ALA A 102 0.16 -9.06 17.31
N TYR A 103 -0.45 -9.88 16.45
CA TYR A 103 -1.77 -10.48 16.68
C TYR A 103 -1.81 -11.28 17.99
N LYS A 104 -0.86 -12.18 18.23
CA LYS A 104 -0.81 -13.03 19.44
C LYS A 104 -0.50 -12.28 20.74
N LEU A 105 0.08 -11.09 20.65
CA LEU A 105 0.41 -10.24 21.81
C LEU A 105 -0.64 -9.17 22.09
N SER A 106 -1.45 -8.80 21.10
CA SER A 106 -2.44 -7.73 21.22
C SER A 106 -3.59 -8.12 22.15
N LYS A 107 -4.20 -7.11 22.78
CA LYS A 107 -5.36 -7.27 23.68
C LYS A 107 -6.68 -7.34 22.91
N ASN A 108 -6.76 -8.24 21.93
CA ASN A 108 -7.93 -8.48 21.07
C ASN A 108 -8.53 -7.26 20.36
N PRO A 109 -7.74 -6.33 19.78
CA PRO A 109 -8.33 -5.27 18.97
C PRO A 109 -8.95 -5.84 17.69
N THR A 110 -9.79 -5.05 17.03
CA THR A 110 -10.43 -5.44 15.77
C THR A 110 -9.49 -5.21 14.59
N PHE A 111 -8.94 -6.29 14.03
CA PHE A 111 -8.12 -6.23 12.83
C PHE A 111 -8.96 -6.11 11.55
N ILE A 112 -8.56 -5.20 10.66
CA ILE A 112 -9.13 -4.96 9.33
C ILE A 112 -8.00 -5.20 8.32
N GLY A 113 -8.05 -6.31 7.58
CA GLY A 113 -6.94 -6.76 6.73
C GLY A 113 -7.10 -6.38 5.25
N ILE A 114 -6.17 -5.62 4.70
CA ILE A 114 -6.25 -5.11 3.32
C ILE A 114 -5.07 -5.60 2.50
N THR A 115 -5.33 -6.37 1.45
CA THR A 115 -4.30 -6.79 0.48
C THR A 115 -4.79 -6.68 -0.97
N GLY A 116 -3.89 -6.97 -1.90
CA GLY A 116 -4.07 -6.82 -3.35
C GLY A 116 -2.74 -6.52 -4.04
N THR A 117 -2.69 -6.55 -5.36
CA THR A 117 -1.51 -6.05 -6.09
C THR A 117 -1.47 -4.53 -6.03
N ASN A 118 -2.55 -3.86 -6.42
CA ASN A 118 -2.70 -2.39 -6.42
C ASN A 118 -3.81 -1.92 -5.48
N GLY A 119 -3.84 -0.63 -5.14
CA GLY A 119 -4.94 0.00 -4.38
C GLY A 119 -4.86 -0.12 -2.85
N LYS A 120 -4.03 -1.04 -2.33
CA LYS A 120 -3.87 -1.31 -0.89
C LYS A 120 -3.76 -0.05 -0.02
N THR A 121 -2.82 0.83 -0.33
CA THR A 121 -2.55 2.07 0.42
C THR A 121 -3.73 3.03 0.41
N THR A 122 -4.38 3.22 -0.75
CA THR A 122 -5.55 4.08 -0.87
C THR A 122 -6.73 3.53 -0.08
N THR A 123 -7.03 2.24 -0.22
CA THR A 123 -8.11 1.57 0.53
C THR A 123 -7.85 1.59 2.03
N THR A 124 -6.62 1.30 2.46
CA THR A 124 -6.22 1.35 3.88
C THR A 124 -6.40 2.76 4.45
N SER A 125 -6.01 3.78 3.69
CA SER A 125 -6.17 5.17 4.11
C SER A 125 -7.64 5.60 4.16
N LEU A 126 -8.45 5.22 3.16
CA LEU A 126 -9.89 5.49 3.14
C LEU A 126 -10.60 4.87 4.35
N VAL A 127 -10.36 3.59 4.62
CA VAL A 127 -10.93 2.90 5.78
C VAL A 127 -10.45 3.56 7.07
N GLY A 128 -9.15 3.86 7.18
CA GLY A 128 -8.61 4.59 8.33
C GLY A 128 -9.32 5.92 8.59
N GLU A 129 -9.53 6.73 7.54
CA GLU A 129 -10.21 8.02 7.67
C GLU A 129 -11.71 7.88 8.02
N MET A 130 -12.41 6.88 7.46
CA MET A 130 -13.80 6.60 7.83
C MET A 130 -13.93 6.28 9.32
N PHE A 131 -13.03 5.45 9.85
CA PHE A 131 -13.04 5.05 11.26
C PHE A 131 -12.63 6.20 12.20
N LYS A 132 -11.61 6.99 11.82
CA LYS A 132 -11.23 8.18 12.59
C LYS A 132 -12.34 9.21 12.64
N LYS A 133 -12.99 9.52 11.51
CA LYS A 133 -14.13 10.45 11.46
C LYS A 133 -15.34 9.95 12.24
N ALA A 134 -15.51 8.63 12.35
CA ALA A 134 -16.49 8.01 13.24
C ALA A 134 -16.06 7.99 14.72
N ASN A 135 -14.98 8.70 15.09
CA ASN A 135 -14.41 8.77 16.43
C ASN A 135 -14.06 7.39 17.01
N LYS A 136 -13.64 6.44 16.16
CA LYS A 136 -13.12 5.15 16.61
C LYS A 136 -11.65 5.27 16.96
N ASP A 137 -11.22 4.55 18.00
CA ASP A 137 -9.81 4.39 18.33
C ASP A 137 -9.12 3.58 17.23
N THR A 138 -8.41 4.27 16.33
CA THR A 138 -8.03 3.73 15.01
C THR A 138 -6.55 3.89 14.75
N TYR A 139 -5.92 2.79 14.35
CA TYR A 139 -4.51 2.73 13.99
C TYR A 139 -4.36 2.24 12.54
N ILE A 140 -3.63 3.01 11.73
CA ILE A 140 -3.26 2.63 10.36
C ILE A 140 -1.85 2.04 10.41
N VAL A 141 -1.72 0.75 10.10
CA VAL A 141 -0.49 -0.02 10.34
C VAL A 141 -0.19 -1.02 9.23
N GLY A 142 0.98 -1.66 9.33
CA GLY A 142 1.40 -2.77 8.48
C GLY A 142 2.43 -2.33 7.47
N ASN A 143 2.18 -2.61 6.18
CA ASN A 143 3.08 -2.24 5.08
C ASN A 143 3.09 -0.71 4.79
N ILE A 144 2.23 0.04 5.48
CA ILE A 144 2.18 1.50 5.49
C ILE A 144 2.18 2.01 6.94
N GLY A 145 2.76 3.20 7.15
CA GLY A 145 2.80 3.83 8.46
C GLY A 145 3.78 3.12 9.40
N ASN A 146 3.24 2.65 10.54
CA ASN A 146 3.99 1.95 11.57
C ASN A 146 3.83 0.42 11.45
N PRO A 147 4.87 -0.35 11.79
CA PRO A 147 4.74 -1.77 12.08
C PRO A 147 3.56 -2.07 13.01
N VAL A 148 2.91 -3.22 12.80
CA VAL A 148 1.75 -3.65 13.62
C VAL A 148 2.17 -3.84 15.08
N ILE A 149 3.38 -4.36 15.31
CA ILE A 149 3.94 -4.65 16.63
C ILE A 149 4.01 -3.42 17.56
N ASP A 150 4.15 -2.22 16.99
CA ASP A 150 4.20 -0.96 17.75
C ASP A 150 2.87 -0.63 18.44
N THR A 151 1.77 -1.24 18.00
CA THR A 151 0.43 -0.99 18.54
C THR A 151 0.04 -1.91 19.69
N VAL A 152 0.82 -2.95 19.98
CA VAL A 152 0.46 -3.99 20.98
C VAL A 152 0.18 -3.40 22.36
N ASP A 153 0.96 -2.40 22.78
CA ASP A 153 0.79 -1.77 24.11
C ASP A 153 -0.15 -0.56 24.09
N LEU A 154 -0.54 -0.10 22.89
CA LEU A 154 -1.40 1.08 22.69
C LEU A 154 -2.87 0.69 22.53
N THR A 155 -3.13 -0.54 22.09
CA THR A 155 -4.46 -0.99 21.67
C THR A 155 -5.13 -1.91 22.69
N ASN A 156 -6.46 -1.96 22.62
CA ASN A 156 -7.33 -2.82 23.42
C ASN A 156 -8.51 -3.32 22.56
N GLU A 157 -9.46 -4.01 23.17
CA GLU A 157 -10.60 -4.62 22.50
C GLU A 157 -11.52 -3.63 21.75
N ASN A 158 -11.45 -2.33 22.07
CA ASN A 158 -12.21 -1.28 21.41
C ASN A 158 -11.43 -0.59 20.27
N SER A 159 -10.15 -0.93 20.09
CA SER A 159 -9.30 -0.37 19.05
C SER A 159 -9.50 -1.09 17.71
N TYR A 160 -9.33 -0.36 16.61
CA TYR A 160 -9.38 -0.86 15.24
C TYR A 160 -8.03 -0.71 14.56
N LEU A 161 -7.49 -1.81 14.02
CA LEU A 161 -6.21 -1.82 13.30
C LEU A 161 -6.48 -2.00 11.82
N VAL A 162 -6.44 -0.89 11.08
CA VAL A 162 -6.53 -0.87 9.62
C VAL A 162 -5.16 -1.26 9.07
N THR A 163 -5.05 -2.52 8.65
CA THR A 163 -3.76 -3.19 8.44
C THR A 163 -3.52 -3.44 6.96
N GLU A 164 -2.57 -2.71 6.36
CA GLU A 164 -2.09 -2.99 5.01
C GLU A 164 -1.16 -4.21 5.02
N LEU A 165 -1.49 -5.24 4.24
CA LEU A 165 -0.78 -6.52 4.25
C LEU A 165 -0.20 -6.85 2.87
N SER A 166 1.12 -7.04 2.83
CA SER A 166 1.82 -7.61 1.67
C SER A 166 1.62 -9.13 1.58
N SER A 167 1.88 -9.72 0.39
CA SER A 167 1.90 -11.18 0.26
C SER A 167 2.98 -11.82 1.15
N PHE A 168 4.13 -11.16 1.29
CA PHE A 168 5.24 -11.67 2.10
C PHE A 168 4.91 -11.73 3.60
N GLN A 169 4.22 -10.71 4.14
CA GLN A 169 3.73 -10.75 5.52
C GLN A 169 2.73 -11.89 5.72
N LEU A 170 1.82 -12.08 4.77
CA LEU A 170 0.81 -13.12 4.84
C LEU A 170 1.39 -14.53 4.74
N GLU A 171 2.53 -14.77 4.10
CA GLU A 171 3.16 -16.10 4.07
C GLU A 171 3.49 -16.66 5.48
N SER A 172 3.76 -15.76 6.44
CA SER A 172 4.27 -16.10 7.77
C SER A 172 3.23 -15.99 8.90
N ILE A 173 1.95 -15.84 8.57
CA ILE A 173 0.86 -15.92 9.56
C ILE A 173 0.47 -17.36 9.90
N GLU A 174 -0.20 -17.55 11.02
CA GLU A 174 -0.74 -18.84 11.45
C GLU A 174 -2.16 -18.67 11.96
N ASP A 175 -2.36 -17.88 13.01
CA ASP A 175 -3.64 -17.63 13.68
C ASP A 175 -4.26 -16.28 13.32
N PHE A 176 -3.51 -15.37 12.66
CA PHE A 176 -4.00 -14.05 12.26
C PHE A 176 -5.38 -14.15 11.60
N LYS A 177 -6.36 -13.45 12.20
CA LYS A 177 -7.77 -13.54 11.84
C LYS A 177 -8.39 -12.14 11.89
N PRO A 178 -8.40 -11.40 10.77
CA PRO A 178 -9.06 -10.11 10.72
C PRO A 178 -10.58 -10.28 10.75
N LYS A 179 -11.27 -9.34 11.40
CA LYS A 179 -12.74 -9.30 11.46
C LYS A 179 -13.36 -9.10 10.08
N VAL A 180 -12.69 -8.27 9.28
CA VAL A 180 -13.01 -8.06 7.87
C VAL A 180 -11.71 -8.02 7.08
N SER A 181 -11.69 -8.68 5.93
CA SER A 181 -10.55 -8.70 5.02
C SER A 181 -10.95 -8.35 3.60
N THR A 182 -9.99 -7.88 2.80
CA THR A 182 -10.21 -7.69 1.37
C THR A 182 -8.99 -8.07 0.54
N ILE A 183 -9.25 -8.61 -0.65
CA ILE A 183 -8.29 -8.68 -1.76
C ILE A 183 -8.86 -7.81 -2.88
N ILE A 184 -8.22 -6.69 -3.17
CA ILE A 184 -8.77 -5.67 -4.08
C ILE A 184 -8.64 -6.11 -5.55
N ASN A 185 -7.49 -6.68 -5.92
CA ASN A 185 -7.18 -7.16 -7.27
C ASN A 185 -5.94 -8.06 -7.21
N ILE A 186 -5.76 -8.91 -8.22
CA ILE A 186 -4.54 -9.70 -8.43
C ILE A 186 -4.10 -9.56 -9.89
N THR A 187 -2.94 -8.92 -10.08
CA THR A 187 -2.17 -8.92 -11.33
C THR A 187 -0.76 -9.43 -11.07
N GLU A 188 -0.06 -9.86 -12.12
CA GLU A 188 1.32 -10.35 -12.05
C GLU A 188 2.24 -9.34 -11.35
N ASP A 189 2.90 -9.80 -10.29
CA ASP A 189 3.86 -9.04 -9.50
C ASP A 189 4.69 -10.01 -8.64
N HIS A 190 5.90 -9.60 -8.24
CA HIS A 190 6.76 -10.33 -7.31
C HIS A 190 7.03 -11.82 -7.62
N LEU A 191 6.97 -12.24 -8.89
CA LEU A 191 7.23 -13.63 -9.29
C LEU A 191 8.67 -14.08 -9.01
N ASN A 192 9.62 -13.15 -8.94
CA ASN A 192 10.98 -13.43 -8.47
C ASN A 192 11.04 -13.97 -7.03
N ARG A 193 9.98 -13.75 -6.23
CA ARG A 193 9.87 -14.19 -4.84
C ARG A 193 8.86 -15.32 -4.65
N HIS A 194 7.78 -15.33 -5.44
CA HIS A 194 6.71 -16.33 -5.35
C HIS A 194 6.88 -17.50 -6.33
N HIS A 195 7.79 -17.38 -7.30
CA HIS A 195 8.05 -18.33 -8.40
C HIS A 195 6.90 -18.48 -9.40
N THR A 196 5.66 -18.58 -8.93
CA THR A 196 4.46 -18.76 -9.76
C THR A 196 3.32 -17.82 -9.32
N MET A 197 2.40 -17.55 -10.25
CA MET A 197 1.18 -16.79 -9.95
C MET A 197 0.30 -17.49 -8.92
N GLU A 198 0.23 -18.81 -8.96
CA GLU A 198 -0.54 -19.60 -7.99
C GLU A 198 -0.03 -19.39 -6.55
N ASN A 199 1.28 -19.43 -6.35
CA ASN A 199 1.88 -19.16 -5.05
C ASN A 199 1.57 -17.74 -4.56
N TYR A 200 1.64 -16.74 -5.46
CA TYR A 200 1.31 -15.36 -5.14
C TYR A 200 -0.16 -15.17 -4.74
N ILE A 201 -1.08 -15.82 -5.47
CA ILE A 201 -2.51 -15.86 -5.17
C ILE A 201 -2.75 -16.50 -3.80
N ASN A 202 -2.17 -17.68 -3.57
CA ASN A 202 -2.30 -18.41 -2.32
C ASN A 202 -1.73 -17.62 -1.14
N ALA A 203 -0.61 -16.92 -1.31
CA ALA A 203 -0.04 -16.06 -0.28
C ALA A 203 -1.02 -14.95 0.14
N LYS A 204 -1.69 -14.28 -0.81
CA LYS A 204 -2.70 -13.25 -0.49
C LYS A 204 -3.99 -13.84 0.11
N ALA A 205 -4.45 -14.98 -0.39
CA ALA A 205 -5.65 -15.65 0.10
C ALA A 205 -5.56 -16.01 1.60
N ARG A 206 -4.35 -16.10 2.15
CA ARG A 206 -4.13 -16.30 3.59
C ARG A 206 -4.77 -15.22 4.46
N VAL A 207 -5.01 -14.01 3.93
CA VAL A 207 -5.67 -12.92 4.68
C VAL A 207 -7.03 -13.31 5.28
N PHE A 208 -7.76 -14.23 4.62
CA PHE A 208 -9.06 -14.71 5.08
C PHE A 208 -9.05 -16.18 5.55
N LYS A 209 -7.88 -16.85 5.56
CA LYS A 209 -7.78 -18.29 5.82
C LYS A 209 -8.40 -18.71 7.15
N ASN A 210 -8.23 -17.88 8.18
CA ASN A 210 -8.71 -18.17 9.54
C ASN A 210 -10.07 -17.52 9.86
N GLN A 211 -10.64 -16.75 8.94
CA GLN A 211 -11.97 -16.15 9.12
C GLN A 211 -13.03 -17.25 9.20
N ASP A 212 -14.10 -17.01 9.97
CA ASP A 212 -15.27 -17.89 10.04
C ASP A 212 -16.57 -17.13 9.74
N LYS A 213 -17.71 -17.79 9.94
CA LYS A 213 -19.06 -17.25 9.65
C LYS A 213 -19.40 -15.97 10.41
N ALA A 214 -18.65 -15.57 11.43
CA ALA A 214 -18.83 -14.30 12.10
C ALA A 214 -18.10 -13.14 11.40
N ASP A 215 -17.19 -13.44 10.47
CA ASP A 215 -16.29 -12.49 9.82
C ASP A 215 -16.68 -12.25 8.36
N PHE A 216 -16.02 -11.28 7.73
CA PHE A 216 -16.34 -10.83 6.36
C PHE A 216 -15.14 -10.87 5.43
N THR A 217 -15.36 -11.35 4.21
CA THR A 217 -14.37 -11.39 3.13
C THR A 217 -14.88 -10.58 1.96
N ILE A 218 -14.24 -9.46 1.66
CA ILE A 218 -14.65 -8.52 0.61
C ILE A 218 -13.78 -8.72 -0.64
N LEU A 219 -14.40 -9.08 -1.76
CA LEU A 219 -13.68 -9.48 -2.98
C LEU A 219 -14.17 -8.70 -4.20
N ASN A 220 -13.24 -8.39 -5.09
CA ASN A 220 -13.57 -7.80 -6.39
C ASN A 220 -14.22 -8.85 -7.30
N TYR A 221 -15.44 -8.58 -7.75
CA TYR A 221 -16.17 -9.45 -8.68
C TYR A 221 -15.68 -9.32 -10.12
N ASP A 222 -15.15 -8.15 -10.48
CA ASP A 222 -14.70 -7.82 -11.84
C ASP A 222 -13.35 -8.44 -12.18
N ASP A 223 -12.59 -8.87 -11.17
CA ASP A 223 -11.35 -9.64 -11.28
C ASP A 223 -11.68 -11.13 -11.09
N SER A 224 -11.53 -11.92 -12.15
CA SER A 224 -11.91 -13.34 -12.13
C SER A 224 -11.13 -14.16 -11.11
N ILE A 225 -9.84 -13.86 -10.90
CA ILE A 225 -8.99 -14.57 -9.94
C ILE A 225 -9.50 -14.29 -8.53
N VAL A 226 -9.72 -13.02 -8.21
CA VAL A 226 -10.21 -12.60 -6.90
C VAL A 226 -11.62 -13.10 -6.64
N ARG A 227 -12.51 -13.07 -7.64
CA ARG A 227 -13.85 -13.62 -7.54
C ARG A 227 -13.84 -15.10 -7.19
N ASP A 228 -12.99 -15.89 -7.84
CA ASP A 228 -12.91 -17.33 -7.60
C ASP A 228 -12.40 -17.69 -6.20
N LEU A 229 -11.59 -16.83 -5.58
CA LEU A 229 -11.13 -17.02 -4.19
C LEU A 229 -12.26 -17.04 -3.17
N GLY A 230 -13.43 -16.47 -3.48
CA GLY A 230 -14.59 -16.50 -2.59
C GLY A 230 -15.05 -17.93 -2.25
N LYS A 231 -14.77 -18.90 -3.13
CA LYS A 231 -15.06 -20.34 -2.90
C LYS A 231 -14.23 -20.93 -1.76
N ASN A 232 -13.09 -20.31 -1.43
CA ASN A 232 -12.16 -20.79 -0.41
C ASN A 232 -12.38 -20.12 0.96
N SER A 233 -13.31 -19.16 1.05
CA SER A 233 -13.58 -18.44 2.29
C SER A 233 -14.58 -19.18 3.17
N ASN A 234 -14.30 -19.24 4.48
CA ASN A 234 -15.22 -19.74 5.48
C ASN A 234 -16.09 -18.63 6.11
N GLY A 235 -15.85 -17.36 5.74
CA GLY A 235 -16.59 -16.20 6.22
C GLY A 235 -17.71 -15.74 5.29
N ASN A 236 -18.36 -14.63 5.65
CA ASN A 236 -19.38 -14.03 4.80
C ASN A 236 -18.72 -13.30 3.63
N VAL A 237 -18.86 -13.86 2.43
CA VAL A 237 -18.28 -13.27 1.23
C VAL A 237 -19.19 -12.17 0.69
N LEU A 238 -18.64 -10.96 0.60
CA LEU A 238 -19.27 -9.81 -0.03
C LEU A 238 -18.46 -9.42 -1.25
N TYR A 239 -19.14 -9.20 -2.37
CA TYR A 239 -18.48 -8.81 -3.61
C TYR A 239 -18.63 -7.32 -3.87
N PHE A 240 -17.66 -6.71 -4.54
CA PHE A 240 -17.86 -5.41 -5.16
C PHE A 240 -17.65 -5.45 -6.67
N SER A 241 -18.37 -4.61 -7.40
CA SER A 241 -18.35 -4.59 -8.86
C SER A 241 -18.67 -3.20 -9.41
N ILE A 242 -17.87 -2.72 -10.33
CA ILE A 242 -18.13 -1.47 -11.06
C ILE A 242 -18.81 -1.73 -12.42
N LYS A 243 -18.99 -3.00 -12.82
CA LYS A 243 -19.53 -3.38 -14.14
C LYS A 243 -20.94 -3.96 -14.08
N GLU A 244 -21.28 -4.68 -13.02
CA GLU A 244 -22.55 -5.42 -12.92
C GLU A 244 -23.08 -5.50 -11.48
N GLU A 245 -24.39 -5.73 -11.33
CA GLU A 245 -25.01 -5.95 -10.03
C GLU A 245 -24.52 -7.25 -9.39
N VAL A 246 -24.22 -7.20 -8.08
CA VAL A 246 -23.83 -8.37 -7.29
C VAL A 246 -24.93 -8.75 -6.30
N LYS A 247 -25.05 -10.06 -6.02
CA LYS A 247 -26.08 -10.59 -5.11
C LYS A 247 -25.93 -10.09 -3.67
N GLN A 248 -24.69 -9.95 -3.19
CA GLN A 248 -24.37 -9.49 -1.84
C GLN A 248 -23.06 -8.71 -1.86
N GLY A 249 -23.10 -7.44 -1.45
CA GLY A 249 -21.97 -6.51 -1.41
C GLY A 249 -22.29 -5.16 -2.03
N ALA A 250 -21.44 -4.60 -2.90
CA ALA A 250 -21.60 -3.25 -3.46
C ALA A 250 -21.48 -3.22 -4.99
N TYR A 251 -22.28 -2.39 -5.67
CA TYR A 251 -22.20 -2.27 -7.12
C TYR A 251 -22.59 -0.89 -7.65
N LEU A 252 -22.30 -0.63 -8.93
CA LEU A 252 -22.87 0.51 -9.66
C LEU A 252 -24.23 0.14 -10.26
N ASP A 253 -25.27 0.93 -9.96
CA ASP A 253 -26.54 0.84 -10.68
C ASP A 253 -26.46 1.48 -12.08
N LYS A 254 -27.55 1.36 -12.84
CA LYS A 254 -27.69 1.94 -14.19
C LYS A 254 -27.55 3.47 -14.26
N ASN A 255 -27.70 4.17 -13.12
CA ASN A 255 -27.58 5.62 -13.00
C ASN A 255 -26.21 6.03 -12.44
N ASN A 256 -25.25 5.10 -12.35
CA ASN A 256 -23.93 5.30 -11.75
C ASN A 256 -23.96 5.62 -10.24
N ASN A 257 -25.01 5.19 -9.53
CA ASN A 257 -25.02 5.24 -8.07
C ASN A 257 -24.31 4.03 -7.50
N ILE A 258 -23.56 4.24 -6.43
CA ILE A 258 -22.99 3.18 -5.59
C ILE A 258 -24.11 2.66 -4.70
N VAL A 259 -24.44 1.37 -4.84
CA VAL A 259 -25.48 0.69 -4.07
C VAL A 259 -24.84 -0.37 -3.19
N ILE A 260 -25.25 -0.42 -1.92
CA ILE A 260 -24.88 -1.48 -0.95
C ILE A 260 -26.08 -2.42 -0.83
N LYS A 261 -25.84 -3.72 -1.01
CA LYS A 261 -26.83 -4.80 -0.91
C LYS A 261 -26.33 -5.90 0.02
N VAL A 262 -26.75 -5.90 1.27
CA VAL A 262 -26.30 -6.87 2.29
C VAL A 262 -27.52 -7.41 3.04
N ASP A 263 -27.61 -8.73 3.19
CA ASP A 263 -28.71 -9.43 3.86
C ASP A 263 -30.11 -9.05 3.35
N GLY A 264 -30.22 -8.87 2.03
CA GLY A 264 -31.48 -8.51 1.36
C GLY A 264 -31.90 -7.05 1.55
N LYS A 265 -31.15 -6.24 2.28
CA LYS A 265 -31.34 -4.79 2.38
C LYS A 265 -30.52 -4.10 1.31
N GLU A 266 -31.14 -3.16 0.62
CA GLU A 266 -30.52 -2.38 -0.45
C GLU A 266 -30.54 -0.90 -0.07
N LEU A 267 -29.39 -0.24 -0.21
CA LEU A 267 -29.18 1.17 0.12
C LEU A 267 -28.41 1.84 -1.02
N VAL A 268 -29.02 2.86 -1.63
CA VAL A 268 -28.30 3.76 -2.54
C VAL A 268 -27.48 4.74 -1.69
N LEU A 269 -26.15 4.67 -1.80
CA LEU A 269 -25.24 5.44 -0.94
C LEU A 269 -24.97 6.84 -1.50
N MET A 270 -24.43 6.93 -2.71
CA MET A 270 -24.08 8.18 -3.39
C MET A 270 -23.85 7.96 -4.89
N ASN A 271 -23.83 9.01 -5.69
CA ASN A 271 -23.42 8.90 -7.08
C ASN A 271 -21.89 8.85 -7.20
N LYS A 272 -21.35 8.05 -8.14
CA LYS A 272 -19.89 7.93 -8.32
C LYS A 272 -19.21 9.25 -8.68
N SER A 273 -19.94 10.18 -9.31
CA SER A 273 -19.43 11.51 -9.69
C SER A 273 -19.16 12.42 -8.49
N GLU A 274 -19.67 12.06 -7.31
CA GLU A 274 -19.44 12.78 -6.07
C GLU A 274 -18.18 12.31 -5.32
N LEU A 275 -17.50 11.27 -5.82
CA LEU A 275 -16.23 10.81 -5.24
C LEU A 275 -15.16 11.88 -5.47
N SER A 276 -14.42 12.18 -4.39
CA SER A 276 -13.24 13.05 -4.45
C SER A 276 -12.12 12.49 -5.33
N LEU A 277 -11.93 11.17 -5.29
CA LEU A 277 -10.88 10.50 -6.06
C LEU A 277 -11.37 10.10 -7.45
N PRO A 278 -10.71 10.56 -8.53
CA PRO A 278 -11.10 10.22 -9.88
C PRO A 278 -10.62 8.81 -10.29
N GLY A 279 -11.28 8.24 -11.30
CA GLY A 279 -10.85 7.01 -11.97
C GLY A 279 -11.45 5.71 -11.41
N ASN A 280 -11.64 4.74 -12.30
CA ASN A 280 -12.29 3.45 -11.97
C ASN A 280 -11.55 2.65 -10.90
N HIS A 281 -10.22 2.69 -10.88
CA HIS A 281 -9.42 2.02 -9.86
C HIS A 281 -9.66 2.60 -8.45
N ASN A 282 -9.92 3.91 -8.34
CA ASN A 282 -10.29 4.52 -7.06
C ASN A 282 -11.74 4.23 -6.67
N LEU A 283 -12.63 4.08 -7.66
CA LEU A 283 -13.98 3.57 -7.40
C LEU A 283 -13.95 2.15 -6.84
N GLU A 284 -13.11 1.25 -7.38
CA GLU A 284 -12.90 -0.09 -6.82
C GLU A 284 -12.36 -0.04 -5.38
N ASN A 285 -11.35 0.81 -5.13
CA ASN A 285 -10.82 1.04 -3.78
C ASN A 285 -11.91 1.54 -2.82
N ALA A 286 -12.74 2.49 -3.28
CA ALA A 286 -13.85 3.04 -2.52
C ALA A 286 -14.92 1.99 -2.22
N MET A 287 -15.33 1.17 -3.19
CA MET A 287 -16.32 0.11 -2.96
C MET A 287 -15.84 -0.93 -1.94
N SER A 288 -14.56 -1.32 -2.01
CA SER A 288 -13.94 -2.17 -0.99
C SER A 288 -14.00 -1.50 0.40
N ALA A 289 -13.57 -0.23 0.51
CA ALA A 289 -13.58 0.51 1.77
C ALA A 289 -14.99 0.71 2.35
N ILE A 290 -15.98 1.01 1.49
CA ILE A 290 -17.39 1.15 1.84
C ILE A 290 -17.90 -0.12 2.51
N LEU A 291 -17.68 -1.28 1.89
CA LEU A 291 -18.13 -2.56 2.46
C LEU A 291 -17.44 -2.85 3.78
N MET A 292 -16.13 -2.58 3.91
CA MET A 292 -15.39 -2.79 5.16
C MET A 292 -15.94 -1.94 6.31
N ALA A 293 -16.20 -0.66 6.06
CA ALA A 293 -16.75 0.26 7.05
C ALA A 293 -18.21 -0.09 7.39
N TYR A 294 -19.02 -0.40 6.38
CA TYR A 294 -20.43 -0.72 6.53
C TYR A 294 -20.66 -1.97 7.39
N VAL A 295 -19.95 -3.08 7.14
CA VAL A 295 -20.13 -4.32 7.94
C VAL A 295 -19.62 -4.19 9.37
N LEU A 296 -18.77 -3.20 9.64
CA LEU A 296 -18.32 -2.84 10.98
C LEU A 296 -19.14 -1.71 11.60
N ASN A 297 -20.31 -1.40 11.03
CA ASN A 297 -21.30 -0.46 11.52
C ASN A 297 -20.79 0.99 11.65
N ILE A 298 -19.95 1.44 10.71
CA ILE A 298 -19.69 2.86 10.53
C ILE A 298 -20.91 3.50 9.88
N ASP A 299 -21.33 4.65 10.41
CA ASP A 299 -22.49 5.39 9.91
C ASP A 299 -22.30 5.78 8.44
N THR A 300 -23.36 5.59 7.64
CA THR A 300 -23.34 5.87 6.21
C THR A 300 -23.07 7.34 5.90
N ASP A 301 -23.49 8.27 6.75
CA ASP A 301 -23.22 9.70 6.57
C ASP A 301 -21.71 9.98 6.72
N VAL A 302 -21.04 9.30 7.65
CA VAL A 302 -19.58 9.39 7.82
C VAL A 302 -18.85 8.78 6.62
N ILE A 303 -19.35 7.64 6.09
CA ILE A 303 -18.81 7.03 4.89
C ILE A 303 -18.91 8.00 3.70
N ILE A 304 -20.10 8.57 3.46
CA ILE A 304 -20.35 9.53 2.37
C ILE A 304 -19.48 10.77 2.50
N ASP A 305 -19.43 11.39 3.70
CA ASP A 305 -18.59 12.56 3.94
C ASP A 305 -17.11 12.27 3.70
N THR A 306 -16.63 11.11 4.14
CA THR A 306 -15.25 10.68 3.88
C THR A 306 -14.97 10.56 2.38
N LEU A 307 -15.84 9.88 1.64
CA LEU A 307 -15.67 9.69 0.19
C LEU A 307 -15.70 11.00 -0.61
N ARG A 308 -16.47 11.99 -0.17
CA ARG A 308 -16.52 13.33 -0.79
C ARG A 308 -15.32 14.21 -0.46
N THR A 309 -14.66 13.99 0.67
CA THR A 309 -13.63 14.92 1.20
C THR A 309 -12.23 14.32 1.31
N PHE A 310 -12.07 13.03 1.04
CA PHE A 310 -10.77 12.35 1.10
C PHE A 310 -9.79 12.94 0.05
N LYS A 311 -8.66 13.46 0.51
CA LYS A 311 -7.70 14.19 -0.35
C LYS A 311 -6.77 13.28 -1.17
N GLY A 312 -6.91 11.97 -1.04
CA GLY A 312 -5.92 11.02 -1.54
C GLY A 312 -4.86 10.70 -0.51
N VAL A 313 -3.95 9.81 -0.89
CA VAL A 313 -2.73 9.56 -0.11
C VAL A 313 -1.67 10.52 -0.61
N GLU A 314 -0.94 11.14 0.31
CA GLU A 314 0.11 12.09 -0.04
C GLU A 314 1.06 11.49 -1.10
N HIS A 315 1.35 12.27 -2.14
CA HIS A 315 2.16 11.87 -3.29
C HIS A 315 1.58 10.77 -4.21
N ARG A 316 0.30 10.38 -4.06
CA ARG A 316 -0.39 9.40 -4.93
C ARG A 316 -1.67 9.99 -5.50
N LEU A 317 -1.60 10.55 -6.71
CA LEU A 317 -2.69 11.33 -7.32
C LEU A 317 -3.33 12.33 -6.32
N GLU A 318 -2.50 12.89 -5.42
CA GLU A 318 -2.93 13.78 -4.35
C GLU A 318 -3.39 15.09 -4.95
N PHE A 319 -4.65 15.46 -4.74
CA PHE A 319 -5.12 16.80 -5.09
C PHE A 319 -4.48 17.81 -4.13
N VAL A 320 -3.64 18.70 -4.66
CA VAL A 320 -2.92 19.70 -3.87
C VAL A 320 -3.76 20.94 -3.67
N THR A 321 -4.22 21.54 -4.77
CA THR A 321 -5.06 22.75 -4.78
C THR A 321 -5.68 22.98 -6.15
N ASN A 322 -6.67 23.87 -6.20
CA ASN A 322 -7.13 24.49 -7.44
C ASN A 322 -6.70 25.96 -7.41
N LYS A 323 -6.00 26.41 -8.44
CA LYS A 323 -5.56 27.80 -8.58
C LYS A 323 -5.89 28.30 -9.98
N ASP A 324 -6.66 29.37 -10.06
CA ASP A 324 -7.12 29.97 -11.32
C ASP A 324 -7.83 28.96 -12.25
N GLY A 325 -8.58 28.03 -11.67
CA GLY A 325 -9.27 26.96 -12.39
C GLY A 325 -8.38 25.78 -12.79
N ILE A 326 -7.08 25.84 -12.52
CA ILE A 326 -6.11 24.77 -12.80
C ILE A 326 -6.01 23.84 -11.60
N MET A 327 -6.17 22.54 -11.85
CA MET A 327 -6.04 21.51 -10.82
C MET A 327 -4.59 21.04 -10.71
N PHE A 328 -4.00 21.16 -9.52
CA PHE A 328 -2.64 20.66 -9.25
C PHE A 328 -2.70 19.31 -8.55
N VAL A 329 -2.00 18.33 -9.12
CA VAL A 329 -2.01 16.94 -8.66
C VAL A 329 -0.58 16.43 -8.44
N ASN A 330 -0.32 15.93 -7.24
CA ASN A 330 0.95 15.35 -6.82
C ASN A 330 0.89 13.82 -6.89
N ASP A 331 1.54 13.25 -7.89
CA ASP A 331 1.77 11.80 -8.03
C ASP A 331 3.28 11.48 -8.04
N SER A 332 4.06 12.13 -7.15
CA SER A 332 5.50 11.89 -7.06
C SER A 332 5.88 10.41 -6.82
N LYS A 333 4.96 9.61 -6.26
CA LYS A 333 5.12 8.15 -6.09
C LYS A 333 5.08 7.39 -7.43
N GLY A 334 4.64 8.00 -8.53
CA GLY A 334 4.68 7.46 -9.89
C GLY A 334 6.10 7.31 -10.42
N THR A 335 6.90 6.43 -9.81
CA THR A 335 8.34 6.28 -10.08
C THR A 335 8.68 5.33 -11.23
N ASN A 336 7.70 4.93 -12.04
CA ASN A 336 7.86 4.10 -13.24
C ASN A 336 6.82 4.46 -14.31
N PRO A 337 7.06 4.12 -15.60
CA PRO A 337 6.14 4.44 -16.70
C PRO A 337 4.71 3.93 -16.51
N ASP A 338 4.52 2.71 -16.00
CA ASP A 338 3.20 2.12 -15.80
C ASP A 338 2.34 2.89 -14.78
N SER A 339 2.97 3.40 -13.72
CA SER A 339 2.30 4.23 -12.72
C SER A 339 1.85 5.55 -13.35
N THR A 340 2.71 6.17 -14.17
CA THR A 340 2.36 7.38 -14.90
C THR A 340 1.25 7.17 -15.93
N ILE A 341 1.20 6.01 -16.61
CA ILE A 341 0.07 5.67 -17.50
C ILE A 341 -1.25 5.64 -16.72
N LYS A 342 -1.27 5.03 -15.53
CA LYS A 342 -2.46 5.01 -14.66
C LYS A 342 -2.84 6.43 -14.24
N ALA A 343 -1.87 7.28 -13.90
CA ALA A 343 -2.12 8.66 -13.51
C ALA A 343 -2.72 9.49 -14.65
N ILE A 344 -2.13 9.42 -15.85
CA ILE A 344 -2.60 10.10 -17.06
C ILE A 344 -4.03 9.68 -17.40
N THR A 345 -4.31 8.37 -17.37
CA THR A 345 -5.64 7.82 -17.72
C THR A 345 -6.71 8.06 -16.66
N SER A 346 -6.36 8.63 -15.51
CA SER A 346 -7.31 8.98 -14.45
C SER A 346 -8.05 10.29 -14.71
N TYR A 347 -7.61 11.10 -15.68
CA TYR A 347 -8.18 12.40 -15.99
C TYR A 347 -8.65 12.47 -17.44
N GLU A 348 -9.91 12.88 -17.62
CA GLU A 348 -10.47 13.21 -18.94
C GLU A 348 -10.09 14.63 -19.40
N LYS A 349 -9.63 15.47 -18.47
CA LYS A 349 -9.20 16.85 -18.70
C LYS A 349 -7.81 16.91 -19.36
N PRO A 350 -7.48 17.97 -20.13
CA PRO A 350 -6.14 18.15 -20.66
C PRO A 350 -5.09 18.26 -19.55
N ILE A 351 -3.93 17.63 -19.77
CA ILE A 351 -2.86 17.51 -18.77
C ILE A 351 -1.60 18.25 -19.23
N VAL A 352 -1.02 19.06 -18.35
CA VAL A 352 0.39 19.46 -18.40
C VAL A 352 1.17 18.53 -17.48
N LEU A 353 1.95 17.63 -18.06
CA LEU A 353 2.64 16.57 -17.31
C LEU A 353 4.06 17.00 -16.97
N ILE A 354 4.39 17.03 -15.68
CA ILE A 354 5.75 17.18 -15.18
C ILE A 354 6.36 15.79 -15.01
N ALA A 355 7.42 15.49 -15.76
CA ALA A 355 8.04 14.17 -15.80
C ALA A 355 9.57 14.15 -15.84
N GLY A 356 10.16 13.02 -15.44
CA GLY A 356 11.60 12.78 -15.45
C GLY A 356 12.23 12.63 -14.06
N GLY A 357 13.50 12.24 -14.06
CA GLY A 357 14.28 11.93 -12.86
C GLY A 357 15.41 10.95 -13.17
N TYR A 358 15.73 10.10 -12.20
CA TYR A 358 16.85 9.16 -12.25
C TYR A 358 16.65 8.04 -13.27
N GLU A 359 17.66 7.79 -14.10
CA GLU A 359 17.64 6.76 -15.15
C GLU A 359 17.80 5.35 -14.58
N LYS A 360 16.85 4.47 -14.92
CA LYS A 360 16.86 3.03 -14.58
C LYS A 360 16.77 2.13 -15.81
N GLN A 361 17.21 2.62 -16.96
CA GLN A 361 17.06 2.00 -18.28
C GLN A 361 15.60 1.77 -18.67
N SER A 362 14.70 2.67 -18.26
CA SER A 362 13.27 2.54 -18.52
C SER A 362 12.92 2.81 -19.98
N ASP A 363 11.94 2.09 -20.52
CA ASP A 363 11.30 2.41 -21.81
C ASP A 363 10.08 3.31 -21.57
N PHE A 364 10.03 4.44 -22.27
CA PHE A 364 8.95 5.43 -22.15
C PHE A 364 7.94 5.36 -23.30
N THR A 365 8.15 4.47 -24.27
CA THR A 365 7.35 4.37 -25.51
C THR A 365 5.87 4.23 -25.24
N GLU A 366 5.47 3.24 -24.44
CA GLU A 366 4.06 3.02 -24.11
C GLU A 366 3.47 4.20 -23.33
N MET A 367 4.20 4.74 -22.35
CA MET A 367 3.76 5.91 -21.59
C MET A 367 3.46 7.11 -22.49
N ILE A 368 4.34 7.38 -23.45
CA ILE A 368 4.15 8.46 -24.42
C ILE A 368 2.95 8.18 -25.33
N LYS A 369 2.72 6.94 -25.79
CA LYS A 369 1.51 6.58 -26.56
C LYS A 369 0.21 6.80 -25.80
N TYR A 370 0.21 6.67 -24.48
CA TYR A 370 -0.94 7.07 -23.66
C TYR A 370 -1.02 8.58 -23.49
N ALA A 371 0.12 9.25 -23.30
CA ALA A 371 0.19 10.70 -23.15
C ALA A 371 -0.38 11.44 -24.37
N THR A 372 -0.21 10.94 -25.60
CA THR A 372 -0.74 11.58 -26.82
C THR A 372 -2.27 11.76 -26.82
N LYS A 373 -3.00 11.06 -25.94
CA LYS A 373 -4.47 11.14 -25.87
C LYS A 373 -4.98 12.38 -25.14
N ASN A 374 -4.29 12.83 -24.09
CA ASN A 374 -4.79 13.88 -23.19
C ASN A 374 -3.68 14.77 -22.58
N VAL A 375 -2.39 14.51 -22.83
CA VAL A 375 -1.29 15.38 -22.38
C VAL A 375 -1.04 16.44 -23.45
N LYS A 376 -1.31 17.69 -23.13
CA LYS A 376 -1.13 18.84 -24.02
C LYS A 376 0.30 19.40 -24.02
N ALA A 377 1.06 19.13 -22.97
CA ALA A 377 2.45 19.57 -22.83
C ALA A 377 3.24 18.70 -21.85
N LEU A 378 4.53 18.58 -22.11
CA LEU A 378 5.51 17.95 -21.22
C LEU A 378 6.45 19.00 -20.64
N VAL A 379 6.61 18.99 -19.32
CA VAL A 379 7.64 19.74 -18.61
C VAL A 379 8.60 18.73 -18.00
N LEU A 380 9.83 18.69 -18.52
CA LEU A 380 10.78 17.62 -18.28
C LEU A 380 11.98 18.10 -17.46
N LEU A 381 12.37 17.31 -16.46
CA LEU A 381 13.51 17.57 -15.58
C LEU A 381 14.28 16.28 -15.26
N GLY A 382 15.48 16.42 -14.69
CA GLY A 382 16.32 15.29 -14.28
C GLY A 382 17.02 14.56 -15.44
N GLN A 383 17.73 13.48 -15.10
CA GLN A 383 18.62 12.76 -16.03
C GLN A 383 17.89 12.19 -17.27
N THR A 384 16.63 11.77 -17.11
CA THR A 384 15.86 11.17 -18.20
C THR A 384 15.16 12.18 -19.13
N ALA A 385 15.30 13.49 -18.88
CA ALA A 385 14.56 14.52 -19.62
C ALA A 385 14.78 14.43 -21.14
N ASP A 386 16.02 14.25 -21.59
CA ASP A 386 16.34 14.17 -23.02
C ASP A 386 15.77 12.92 -23.69
N LYS A 387 15.79 11.80 -22.98
CA LYS A 387 15.26 10.52 -23.48
C LYS A 387 13.74 10.59 -23.62
N ILE A 388 13.04 11.08 -22.59
CA ILE A 388 11.59 11.27 -22.64
C ILE A 388 11.23 12.26 -23.76
N ALA A 389 11.98 13.36 -23.90
CA ALA A 389 11.74 14.34 -24.96
C ALA A 389 11.90 13.76 -26.37
N THR A 390 12.91 12.90 -26.56
CA THR A 390 13.16 12.23 -27.84
C THR A 390 12.00 11.30 -28.19
N THR A 391 11.62 10.42 -27.26
CA THR A 391 10.49 9.49 -27.45
C THR A 391 9.16 10.24 -27.67
N ALA A 392 8.94 11.36 -26.96
CA ALA A 392 7.77 12.21 -27.11
C ALA A 392 7.65 12.79 -28.54
N LYS A 393 8.74 13.32 -29.09
CA LYS A 393 8.79 13.85 -30.46
C LYS A 393 8.54 12.77 -31.51
N GLU A 394 9.13 11.58 -31.33
CA GLU A 394 8.93 10.43 -32.22
C GLU A 394 7.45 10.00 -32.31
N HIS A 395 6.66 10.30 -31.28
CA HIS A 395 5.24 9.94 -31.19
C HIS A 395 4.30 11.17 -31.30
N GLY A 396 4.80 12.32 -31.74
CA GLY A 396 3.97 13.48 -32.10
C GLY A 396 3.58 14.41 -30.94
N ILE A 397 4.30 14.39 -29.82
CA ILE A 397 4.17 15.41 -28.77
C ILE A 397 5.28 16.45 -28.96
N ASP A 398 4.93 17.63 -29.48
CA ASP A 398 5.91 18.69 -29.78
C ASP A 398 6.06 19.73 -28.65
N ASN A 399 5.03 19.92 -27.83
CA ASN A 399 5.03 20.92 -26.77
C ASN A 399 5.81 20.41 -25.54
N ILE A 400 7.13 20.57 -25.59
CA ILE A 400 8.06 20.05 -24.60
C ILE A 400 8.93 21.21 -24.07
N SER A 401 8.91 21.40 -22.76
CA SER A 401 9.82 22.30 -22.04
C SER A 401 10.77 21.50 -21.17
N LYS A 402 12.08 21.70 -21.31
CA LYS A 402 13.07 21.16 -20.35
C LYS A 402 13.44 22.22 -19.33
N VAL A 403 13.51 21.85 -18.06
CA VAL A 403 13.76 22.75 -16.93
C VAL A 403 14.77 22.13 -15.96
N GLU A 404 15.38 22.98 -15.12
CA GLU A 404 16.49 22.58 -14.25
C GLU A 404 16.03 22.04 -12.89
N ASP A 405 14.92 22.54 -12.36
CA ASP A 405 14.40 22.22 -11.03
C ASP A 405 12.86 22.23 -10.96
N MET A 406 12.32 21.90 -9.79
CA MET A 406 10.87 21.84 -9.57
C MET A 406 10.22 23.22 -9.56
N GLU A 407 10.90 24.26 -9.11
CA GLU A 407 10.39 25.63 -9.14
C GLU A 407 10.13 26.06 -10.60
N ALA A 408 11.13 25.88 -11.46
CA ALA A 408 11.01 26.12 -12.89
C ALA A 408 9.96 25.21 -13.53
N ALA A 409 9.84 23.95 -13.09
CA ALA A 409 8.82 23.02 -13.60
C ALA A 409 7.39 23.48 -13.28
N VAL A 410 7.12 23.83 -12.02
CA VAL A 410 5.80 24.29 -11.57
C VAL A 410 5.44 25.60 -12.24
N LYS A 411 6.36 26.56 -12.29
CA LYS A 411 6.16 27.84 -12.98
C LYS A 411 5.87 27.63 -14.46
N LYS A 412 6.67 26.80 -15.15
CA LYS A 412 6.47 26.55 -16.57
C LYS A 412 5.16 25.82 -16.85
N ALA A 413 4.78 24.87 -16.00
CA ALA A 413 3.52 24.17 -16.13
C ALA A 413 2.31 25.10 -15.94
N TYR A 414 2.38 26.01 -14.96
CA TYR A 414 1.35 27.00 -14.71
C TYR A 414 1.23 28.03 -15.86
N GLU A 415 2.34 28.46 -16.47
CA GLU A 415 2.33 29.32 -17.67
C GLU A 415 1.63 28.66 -18.88
N ILE A 416 1.69 27.33 -18.98
CA ILE A 416 1.11 26.55 -20.10
C ILE A 416 -0.34 26.16 -19.82
N ALA A 417 -0.70 25.92 -18.56
CA ALA A 417 -2.02 25.44 -18.16
C ALA A 417 -3.09 26.54 -18.29
N GLU A 418 -4.30 26.14 -18.64
CA GLU A 418 -5.49 26.99 -18.72
C GLU A 418 -6.54 26.55 -17.71
N SER A 419 -7.51 27.42 -17.39
CA SER A 419 -8.62 27.07 -16.50
C SER A 419 -9.36 25.84 -17.03
N GLY A 420 -9.47 24.80 -16.21
CA GLY A 420 -10.04 23.51 -16.58
C GLY A 420 -9.01 22.39 -16.75
N ASP A 421 -7.73 22.73 -16.85
CA ASP A 421 -6.63 21.75 -17.02
C ASP A 421 -6.15 21.14 -15.71
N VAL A 422 -5.29 20.13 -15.86
CA VAL A 422 -4.56 19.48 -14.77
C VAL A 422 -3.05 19.70 -14.95
N VAL A 423 -2.39 20.22 -13.92
CA VAL A 423 -0.92 20.14 -13.79
C VAL A 423 -0.62 18.91 -12.94
N LEU A 424 -0.03 17.89 -13.57
CA LEU A 424 0.23 16.59 -12.97
C LEU A 424 1.73 16.37 -12.80
N LEU A 425 2.22 16.25 -11.56
CA LEU A 425 3.53 15.65 -11.30
C LEU A 425 3.37 14.13 -11.29
N SER A 426 3.77 13.46 -12.37
CA SER A 426 3.81 12.00 -12.44
C SER A 426 5.10 11.56 -13.15
N PRO A 427 6.19 11.38 -12.40
CA PRO A 427 7.54 11.51 -12.92
C PRO A 427 8.01 10.39 -13.84
N ALA A 428 7.37 9.21 -13.79
CA ALA A 428 7.78 7.97 -14.46
C ALA A 428 9.18 7.46 -14.08
N CYS A 429 9.87 8.16 -13.17
CA CYS A 429 11.24 7.91 -12.78
C CYS A 429 11.42 8.00 -11.25
N ALA A 430 12.42 7.27 -10.75
CA ALA A 430 12.89 7.46 -9.38
C ALA A 430 13.44 8.88 -9.18
N SER A 431 13.49 9.35 -7.93
CA SER A 431 13.83 10.73 -7.61
C SER A 431 15.32 10.97 -7.32
N TRP A 432 16.13 9.91 -7.29
CA TRP A 432 17.46 9.88 -6.66
C TRP A 432 18.55 10.73 -7.31
N ASP A 433 18.30 11.26 -8.50
CA ASP A 433 19.20 12.20 -9.16
C ASP A 433 19.11 13.61 -8.56
N MET A 434 17.94 14.00 -8.06
CA MET A 434 17.67 15.35 -7.55
C MET A 434 17.20 15.36 -6.09
N TYR A 435 16.68 14.25 -5.58
CA TYR A 435 16.06 14.15 -4.24
C TYR A 435 16.39 12.82 -3.54
N PRO A 436 16.49 12.80 -2.20
CA PRO A 436 16.74 11.56 -1.47
C PRO A 436 15.63 10.51 -1.63
N ASN A 437 14.39 10.95 -1.80
CA ASN A 437 13.22 10.08 -1.95
C ASN A 437 12.07 10.82 -2.66
N PHE A 438 11.00 10.10 -2.98
CA PHE A 438 9.88 10.66 -3.74
C PHE A 438 9.04 11.60 -2.87
N GLU A 439 9.02 11.42 -1.55
CA GLU A 439 8.35 12.30 -0.60
C GLU A 439 8.95 13.70 -0.67
N ALA A 440 10.28 13.82 -0.60
CA ALA A 440 10.98 15.09 -0.73
C ALA A 440 10.66 15.80 -2.06
N ARG A 441 10.66 15.07 -3.18
CA ARG A 441 10.25 15.61 -4.49
C ARG A 441 8.79 16.09 -4.49
N GLY A 442 7.90 15.32 -3.87
CA GLY A 442 6.48 15.64 -3.81
C GLY A 442 6.17 16.81 -2.88
N LEU A 443 6.97 17.04 -1.82
CA LEU A 443 6.89 18.21 -0.97
C LEU A 443 7.38 19.47 -1.68
N ASP A 444 8.52 19.40 -2.36
CA ASP A 444 9.07 20.50 -3.16
C ASP A 444 8.07 20.97 -4.24
N PHE A 445 7.39 20.03 -4.91
CA PHE A 445 6.30 20.36 -5.83
C PHE A 445 5.18 21.17 -5.16
N LYS A 446 4.69 20.72 -4.00
CA LYS A 446 3.62 21.43 -3.27
C LYS A 446 4.07 22.81 -2.80
N GLU A 447 5.27 22.92 -2.25
CA GLU A 447 5.82 24.19 -1.79
C GLU A 447 5.90 25.21 -2.94
N ASN A 448 6.36 24.78 -4.12
CA ASN A 448 6.42 25.68 -5.29
C ASN A 448 5.03 26.07 -5.82
N ILE A 449 4.03 25.19 -5.72
CA ILE A 449 2.63 25.56 -6.05
C ILE A 449 2.10 26.64 -5.12
N TYR A 450 2.39 26.53 -3.81
CA TYR A 450 1.94 27.52 -2.83
C TYR A 450 2.68 28.86 -2.93
N LYS A 451 3.83 28.90 -3.61
CA LYS A 451 4.61 30.13 -3.89
C LYS A 451 4.20 30.84 -5.18
N LEU A 452 3.56 30.14 -6.13
CA LEU A 452 2.90 30.79 -7.27
C LEU A 452 1.98 31.88 -6.74
#